data_AF-A0A1Q7MX11-F1
#
_entry.id   AF-A0A1Q7MX11-F1
#
_cell.length_a   1.000
_cell.length_b   1.000
_cell.length_c   1.000
_cell.angle_alpha   90.00
_cell.angle_beta   90.00
_cell.angle_gamma   90.00
#
_symmetry.space_group_name_H-M   'P 1'
#
loop_
_entity.id
_entity.type
_entity.pdbx_description
1 polymer ?
#
loop_
_entity_poly.entity_id
_entity_poly.type
_entity_poly.pdbx_seq_one_letter_code
_entity_poly.pdbx_strand_id
1 'polypeptide(L)'
;MSRVLTTAFNISFVLLQIDPRQIVEEAQRRTMTQSQRYEGTLRVIDAKNKITEKRWQYDRIGSHGSSKAVLRFTAPAEVKGVALLVLNHPDRSSDQWMWTPALNRDRRIALQDRSTRFFGTDFSFEDLEERDTNQFDFKLLGEESIDGASCWKVQSTPRQTKVSQYTHSYLWIREDNYAFAQIENYNKDQLVRR
;
A
#
# COMPACT_ATOMS: atom_id res chain seq x y z
N MET A 1 -62.23 10.00 -36.28
CA MET A 1 -60.78 9.83 -36.54
C MET A 1 -60.01 10.40 -35.35
N SER A 2 -59.69 9.56 -34.37
CA SER A 2 -58.97 9.97 -33.15
C SER A 2 -57.48 9.71 -33.34
N ARG A 3 -56.66 10.76 -33.25
CA ARG A 3 -55.19 10.68 -33.34
C ARG A 3 -54.64 10.45 -31.93
N VAL A 4 -54.03 9.29 -31.70
CA VAL A 4 -53.28 8.99 -30.46
C VAL A 4 -51.89 9.61 -30.61
N LEU A 5 -51.59 10.64 -29.81
CA LEU A 5 -50.23 11.16 -29.66
C LEU A 5 -49.39 10.13 -28.87
N THR A 6 -48.33 9.62 -29.48
CA THR A 6 -47.34 8.78 -28.80
C THR A 6 -46.22 9.67 -28.32
N THR A 7 -46.16 9.95 -27.02
CA THR A 7 -45.07 10.69 -26.39
C THR A 7 -43.91 9.74 -26.13
N ALA A 8 -42.80 9.87 -26.87
CA ALA A 8 -41.59 9.10 -26.64
C ALA A 8 -40.85 9.64 -25.39
N PHE A 9 -40.76 8.81 -24.35
CA PHE A 9 -40.00 9.10 -23.13
C PHE A 9 -38.54 8.71 -23.37
N ASN A 10 -37.65 9.69 -23.54
CA ASN A 10 -36.21 9.45 -23.63
C ASN A 10 -35.67 9.14 -22.23
N ILE A 11 -35.37 7.87 -21.95
CA ILE A 11 -34.65 7.46 -20.75
C ILE A 11 -33.16 7.67 -21.02
N SER A 12 -32.61 8.80 -20.56
CA SER A 12 -31.17 8.99 -20.50
C SER A 12 -30.59 8.03 -19.46
N PHE A 13 -29.87 7.01 -19.92
CA PHE A 13 -29.06 6.14 -19.05
C PHE A 13 -27.93 6.99 -18.45
N VAL A 14 -28.02 7.31 -17.16
CA VAL A 14 -26.87 7.81 -16.41
C VAL A 14 -25.94 6.62 -16.20
N LEU A 15 -24.83 6.57 -16.92
CA LEU A 15 -23.74 5.66 -16.60
C LEU A 15 -23.25 6.01 -15.18
N LEU A 16 -23.52 5.13 -14.22
CA LEU A 16 -22.94 5.19 -12.88
C LEU A 16 -21.42 5.03 -13.03
N GLN A 17 -20.72 6.16 -13.05
CA GLN A 17 -19.26 6.16 -13.09
C GLN A 17 -18.76 5.70 -11.72
N ILE A 18 -18.16 4.51 -11.65
CA ILE A 18 -17.58 3.97 -10.43
C ILE A 18 -16.48 4.92 -9.95
N ASP A 19 -16.55 5.35 -8.69
CA ASP A 19 -15.52 6.18 -8.08
C ASP A 19 -14.30 5.31 -7.69
N PRO A 20 -13.12 5.50 -8.30
CA PRO A 20 -11.93 4.72 -7.96
C PRO A 20 -11.50 4.90 -6.50
N ARG A 21 -11.81 6.04 -5.85
CA ARG A 21 -11.56 6.21 -4.42
C ARG A 21 -12.38 5.22 -3.60
N GLN A 22 -13.66 5.06 -3.92
CA GLN A 22 -14.56 4.14 -3.21
C GLN A 22 -14.10 2.68 -3.35
N ILE A 23 -13.53 2.30 -4.50
CA ILE A 23 -12.95 0.95 -4.68
C ILE A 23 -11.82 0.72 -3.66
N VAL A 24 -10.88 1.66 -3.54
CA VAL A 24 -9.73 1.54 -2.65
C VAL A 24 -10.15 1.63 -1.17
N GLU A 25 -11.10 2.50 -0.84
CA GLU A 25 -11.66 2.63 0.51
C GLU A 25 -12.39 1.36 0.95
N GLU A 26 -13.15 0.74 0.06
CA GLU A 26 -13.81 -0.54 0.34
C GLU A 26 -12.80 -1.67 0.55
N ALA A 27 -11.73 -1.71 -0.25
CA ALA A 27 -10.62 -2.65 -0.04
C ALA A 27 -9.99 -2.47 1.35
N GLN A 28 -9.70 -1.23 1.76
CA GLN A 28 -9.17 -0.93 3.10
C GLN A 28 -10.16 -1.32 4.20
N ARG A 29 -11.44 -0.97 4.04
CA ARG A 29 -12.51 -1.29 5.01
C ARG A 29 -12.62 -2.79 5.26
N ARG A 30 -12.53 -3.62 4.21
CA ARG A 30 -12.59 -5.09 4.35
C ARG A 30 -11.39 -5.69 5.08
N THR A 31 -10.23 -5.03 5.03
CA THR A 31 -9.02 -5.44 5.76
C THR A 31 -8.91 -4.82 7.15
N MET A 32 -9.82 -3.92 7.52
CA MET A 32 -9.76 -3.18 8.78
C MET A 32 -9.95 -4.10 9.98
N THR A 33 -9.05 -3.96 10.95
CA THR A 33 -9.02 -4.73 12.20
C THR A 33 -8.55 -3.83 13.33
N GLN A 34 -8.92 -4.18 14.57
CA GLN A 34 -8.48 -3.43 15.76
C GLN A 34 -6.99 -3.63 16.04
N SER A 35 -6.52 -4.87 15.87
CA SER A 35 -5.12 -5.25 16.00
C SER A 35 -4.78 -6.40 15.05
N GLN A 36 -3.51 -6.48 14.67
CA GLN A 36 -2.95 -7.55 13.85
C GLN A 36 -1.59 -7.96 14.40
N ARG A 37 -1.31 -9.26 14.31
CA ARG A 37 0.02 -9.81 14.47
C ARG A 37 0.33 -10.69 13.27
N TYR A 38 1.46 -10.42 12.62
CA TYR A 38 2.03 -11.28 11.61
C TYR A 38 3.41 -11.75 12.05
N GLU A 39 3.72 -12.99 11.71
CA GLU A 39 5.05 -13.55 11.81
C GLU A 39 5.42 -14.12 10.46
N GLY A 40 6.66 -13.92 10.04
CA GLY A 40 7.05 -14.23 8.68
C GLY A 40 8.53 -14.55 8.55
N THR A 41 8.83 -15.19 7.42
CA THR A 41 10.19 -15.45 6.97
C THR A 41 10.38 -14.77 5.63
N LEU A 42 11.44 -13.97 5.51
CA LEU A 42 11.85 -13.28 4.30
C LEU A 42 13.11 -13.95 3.77
N ARG A 43 13.12 -14.33 2.49
CA ARG A 43 14.32 -14.75 1.78
C ARG A 43 14.77 -13.61 0.86
N VAL A 44 15.94 -13.07 1.13
CA VAL A 44 16.60 -12.08 0.27
C VAL A 44 17.55 -12.82 -0.66
N ILE A 45 17.40 -12.62 -1.96
CA ILE A 45 18.28 -13.17 -2.99
C ILE A 45 19.04 -11.99 -3.60
N ASP A 46 20.36 -11.96 -3.45
CA ASP A 46 21.17 -10.89 -4.02
C ASP A 46 21.50 -11.13 -5.51
N ALA A 47 22.16 -10.16 -6.15
CA ALA A 47 22.55 -10.24 -7.56
C ALA A 47 23.52 -11.41 -7.88
N LYS A 48 24.13 -12.03 -6.87
CA LYS A 48 25.01 -13.21 -7.00
C LYS A 48 24.28 -14.50 -6.64
N ASN A 49 22.95 -14.48 -6.52
CA ASN A 49 22.09 -15.58 -6.07
C ASN A 49 22.38 -16.07 -4.64
N LYS A 50 23.05 -15.26 -3.81
CA LYS A 50 23.21 -15.60 -2.39
C LYS A 50 21.87 -15.38 -1.69
N ILE A 51 21.46 -16.38 -0.93
CA ILE A 51 20.19 -16.37 -0.19
C ILE A 51 20.47 -16.07 1.28
N THR A 52 19.80 -15.06 1.82
CA THR A 52 19.78 -14.75 3.26
C THR A 52 18.35 -14.86 3.76
N GLU A 53 18.12 -15.64 4.81
CA GLU A 53 16.84 -15.72 5.49
C GLU A 53 16.78 -14.74 6.66
N LYS A 54 15.65 -14.05 6.85
CA LYS A 54 15.35 -13.20 8.00
C LYS A 54 13.97 -13.57 8.53
N ARG A 55 13.81 -13.69 9.85
CA ARG A 55 12.49 -13.87 10.47
C ARG A 55 12.07 -12.59 11.15
N TRP A 56 10.79 -12.29 11.09
CA TRP A 56 10.25 -11.04 11.60
C TRP A 56 8.87 -11.25 12.21
N GLN A 57 8.53 -10.31 13.09
CA GLN A 57 7.21 -10.14 13.67
C GLN A 57 6.74 -8.72 13.38
N TYR A 58 5.47 -8.56 13.05
CA TYR A 58 4.81 -7.28 12.86
C TYR A 58 3.58 -7.21 13.74
N ASP A 59 3.52 -6.17 14.56
CA ASP A 59 2.38 -5.86 15.42
C ASP A 59 1.78 -4.54 14.97
N ARG A 60 0.47 -4.50 14.75
CA ARG A 60 -0.25 -3.28 14.36
C ARG A 60 -1.49 -3.11 15.21
N ILE A 61 -1.77 -1.87 15.61
CA ILE A 61 -3.00 -1.47 16.30
C ILE A 61 -3.58 -0.21 15.68
N GLY A 62 -4.90 -0.01 15.84
CA GLY A 62 -5.61 1.20 15.43
C GLY A 62 -6.22 1.13 14.03
N SER A 63 -6.96 2.17 13.67
CA SER A 63 -7.64 2.30 12.38
C SER A 63 -6.65 2.64 11.26
N HIS A 64 -7.07 2.39 10.03
CA HIS A 64 -6.32 2.82 8.84
C HIS A 64 -6.02 4.32 8.89
N GLY A 65 -4.80 4.71 8.51
CA GLY A 65 -4.34 6.10 8.53
C GLY A 65 -4.00 6.66 9.91
N SER A 66 -4.37 5.99 11.00
CA SER A 66 -4.01 6.39 12.38
C SER A 66 -3.40 5.22 13.17
N SER A 67 -2.92 4.21 12.45
CA SER A 67 -2.37 3.01 13.04
C SER A 67 -0.97 3.22 13.59
N LYS A 68 -0.62 2.38 14.55
CA LYS A 68 0.74 2.27 15.09
C LYS A 68 1.22 0.86 14.82
N ALA A 69 2.42 0.72 14.28
CA ALA A 69 2.98 -0.56 13.95
C ALA A 69 4.43 -0.71 14.40
N VAL A 70 4.80 -1.92 14.77
CA VAL A 70 6.18 -2.31 15.06
C VAL A 70 6.53 -3.53 14.23
N LEU A 71 7.54 -3.39 13.36
CA LEU A 71 8.20 -4.52 12.72
C LEU A 71 9.49 -4.82 13.48
N ARG A 72 9.73 -6.09 13.85
CA ARG A 72 10.94 -6.52 14.55
C ARG A 72 11.53 -7.78 13.92
N PHE A 73 12.83 -7.76 13.65
CA PHE A 73 13.54 -8.98 13.27
C PHE A 73 13.74 -9.89 14.49
N THR A 74 13.41 -11.17 14.35
CA THR A 74 13.59 -12.21 15.37
C THR A 74 14.77 -13.12 15.05
N ALA A 75 15.19 -13.19 13.79
CA ALA A 75 16.38 -13.89 13.31
C ALA A 75 16.88 -13.27 11.98
N PRO A 76 18.13 -13.51 11.56
CA PRO A 76 19.20 -14.20 12.27
C PRO A 76 19.85 -13.32 13.36
N ALA A 77 20.87 -13.83 14.06
CA ALA A 77 21.47 -13.18 15.22
C ALA A 77 21.97 -11.75 14.90
N GLU A 78 22.46 -11.52 13.69
CA GLU A 78 23.05 -10.25 13.23
C GLU A 78 22.03 -9.11 13.20
N VAL A 79 20.75 -9.41 13.02
CA VAL A 79 19.66 -8.41 12.98
C VAL A 79 18.63 -8.61 14.09
N LYS A 80 18.79 -9.64 14.93
CA LYS A 80 17.82 -9.96 15.98
C LYS A 80 17.60 -8.76 16.89
N GLY A 81 16.33 -8.39 17.06
CA GLY A 81 15.89 -7.29 17.91
C GLY A 81 15.88 -5.93 17.22
N VAL A 82 16.49 -5.76 16.04
CA VAL A 82 16.31 -4.55 15.21
C VAL A 82 14.82 -4.37 14.95
N ALA A 83 14.32 -3.16 15.17
CA ALA A 83 12.89 -2.88 15.03
C ALA A 83 12.61 -1.50 14.42
N LEU A 84 11.54 -1.41 13.65
CA LEU A 84 10.99 -0.18 13.12
C LEU A 84 9.65 0.09 13.77
N LEU A 85 9.51 1.23 14.44
CA LEU A 85 8.23 1.81 14.84
C LEU A 85 7.72 2.70 13.71
N VAL A 86 6.44 2.57 13.35
CA VAL A 86 5.74 3.39 12.37
C VAL A 86 4.49 3.97 13.03
N LEU A 87 4.36 5.30 13.01
CA LEU A 87 3.16 6.03 13.44
C LEU A 87 2.52 6.66 12.20
N ASN A 88 1.42 6.08 11.73
CA ASN A 88 0.72 6.54 10.53
C ASN A 88 -0.18 7.75 10.86
N HIS A 89 -0.31 8.64 9.87
CA HIS A 89 -1.18 9.82 9.92
C HIS A 89 -2.01 9.88 8.63
N PRO A 90 -3.27 10.33 8.65
CA PRO A 90 -4.14 10.26 7.49
C PRO A 90 -3.76 11.28 6.41
N ASP A 91 -3.23 12.42 6.82
CA ASP A 91 -3.03 13.59 5.97
C ASP A 91 -1.56 13.87 5.63
N ARG A 92 -0.62 13.21 6.31
CA ARG A 92 0.82 13.40 6.11
C ARG A 92 1.62 12.10 6.22
N SER A 93 2.87 12.17 5.78
CA SER A 93 3.83 11.07 5.91
C SER A 93 3.96 10.56 7.35
N SER A 94 4.18 9.25 7.50
CA SER A 94 4.34 8.61 8.81
C SER A 94 5.56 9.14 9.57
N ASP A 95 5.52 9.08 10.89
CA ASP A 95 6.73 9.20 11.70
C ASP A 95 7.32 7.81 11.95
N GLN A 96 8.65 7.66 11.82
CA GLN A 96 9.29 6.35 12.02
C GLN A 96 10.57 6.45 12.83
N TRP A 97 10.80 5.43 13.65
CA TRP A 97 11.99 5.26 14.48
C TRP A 97 12.56 3.86 14.31
N MET A 98 13.86 3.80 14.07
CA MET A 98 14.61 2.56 14.03
C MET A 98 15.31 2.33 15.37
N TRP A 99 15.05 1.20 15.99
CA TRP A 99 15.80 0.69 17.14
C TRP A 99 16.88 -0.28 16.68
N THR A 100 18.13 -0.05 17.09
CA THR A 100 19.25 -0.97 16.84
C THR A 100 19.85 -1.44 18.16
N PRO A 101 19.64 -2.72 18.57
CA PRO A 101 20.10 -3.22 19.87
C PRO A 101 21.61 -3.04 20.10
N ALA A 102 22.42 -3.28 19.07
CA ALA A 102 23.88 -3.15 19.17
C ALA A 102 24.35 -1.73 19.51
N LEU A 103 23.54 -0.72 19.22
CA LEU A 103 23.83 0.69 19.53
C LEU A 103 23.08 1.19 20.76
N ASN A 104 22.16 0.38 21.30
CA ASN A 104 21.24 0.73 22.39
C ASN A 104 20.59 2.11 22.20
N ARG A 105 20.19 2.42 20.96
CA ARG A 105 19.70 3.75 20.57
C ARG A 105 18.64 3.66 19.48
N ASP A 106 17.66 4.54 19.57
CA ASP A 106 16.70 4.82 18.51
C ASP A 106 17.18 5.96 17.60
N ARG A 107 16.84 5.85 16.32
CA ARG A 107 17.10 6.87 15.30
C ARG A 107 15.81 7.17 14.56
N ARG A 108 15.39 8.44 14.56
CA ARG A 108 14.29 8.89 13.70
C ARG A 108 14.73 8.78 12.23
N ILE A 109 13.87 8.20 11.40
CA ILE A 109 14.09 8.14 9.95
C ILE A 109 13.49 9.40 9.34
N ALA A 110 14.34 10.22 8.71
CA ALA A 110 13.93 11.46 8.08
C ALA A 110 13.17 11.18 6.77
N LEU A 111 12.32 12.11 6.33
CA LEU A 111 11.48 11.91 5.14
C LEU A 111 12.32 11.66 3.87
N GLN A 112 13.45 12.34 3.73
CA GLN A 112 14.37 12.13 2.61
C GLN A 112 15.04 10.75 2.61
N ASP A 113 15.10 10.08 3.76
CA ASP A 113 15.69 8.75 3.89
C ASP A 113 14.67 7.63 3.59
N ARG A 114 13.41 7.96 3.30
CA ARG A 114 12.31 7.00 3.13
C ARG A 114 12.52 5.99 1.98
N SER A 115 13.26 6.38 0.96
CA SER A 115 13.64 5.50 -0.17
C SER A 115 14.79 4.52 0.17
N THR A 116 15.43 4.68 1.32
CA THR A 116 16.54 3.80 1.73
C THR A 116 16.04 2.39 1.97
N ARG A 117 16.79 1.40 1.45
CA ARG A 117 16.50 -0.03 1.66
C ARG A 117 16.60 -0.40 3.13
N PHE A 118 15.62 -1.17 3.58
CA PHE A 118 15.47 -1.66 4.92
C PHE A 118 16.31 -2.92 5.10
N PHE A 119 17.43 -2.81 5.84
CA PHE A 119 18.23 -3.94 6.35
C PHE A 119 18.59 -5.01 5.32
N GLY A 120 18.96 -4.58 4.11
CA GLY A 120 19.39 -5.45 3.02
C GLY A 120 18.25 -6.21 2.36
N THR A 121 17.02 -5.77 2.54
CA THR A 121 15.85 -6.24 1.78
C THR A 121 15.59 -5.29 0.61
N ASP A 122 14.72 -5.68 -0.32
CA ASP A 122 14.30 -4.77 -1.38
C ASP A 122 13.33 -3.70 -0.85
N PHE A 123 12.60 -3.97 0.24
CA PHE A 123 11.73 -2.99 0.90
C PHE A 123 12.50 -1.74 1.35
N SER A 124 11.91 -0.58 1.11
CA SER A 124 12.34 0.70 1.66
C SER A 124 11.56 1.03 2.93
N PHE A 125 11.95 2.09 3.64
CA PHE A 125 11.19 2.58 4.79
C PHE A 125 9.77 3.03 4.43
N GLU A 126 9.57 3.56 3.21
CA GLU A 126 8.24 3.95 2.73
C GLU A 126 7.31 2.75 2.54
N ASP A 127 7.82 1.59 2.12
CA ASP A 127 6.98 0.41 1.88
C ASP A 127 6.43 -0.22 3.16
N LEU A 128 7.03 0.14 4.29
CA LEU A 128 6.60 -0.29 5.61
C LEU A 128 5.56 0.67 6.20
N GLU A 129 5.21 1.75 5.49
CA GLU A 129 4.10 2.64 5.84
C GLU A 129 2.76 2.05 5.44
N GLU A 130 1.73 2.41 6.19
CA GLU A 130 0.36 2.17 5.75
C GLU A 130 -0.05 3.20 4.69
N ARG A 131 -0.66 2.74 3.59
CA ARG A 131 -1.15 3.63 2.53
C ARG A 131 -2.57 4.07 2.83
N ASP A 132 -2.77 5.28 3.34
CA ASP A 132 -4.11 5.83 3.61
C ASP A 132 -4.73 6.51 2.37
N THR A 133 -6.01 6.31 2.09
CA THR A 133 -6.66 6.90 0.90
C THR A 133 -6.66 8.43 0.90
N ASN A 134 -6.56 9.10 2.05
CA ASN A 134 -6.50 10.56 2.11
C ASN A 134 -5.19 11.13 1.59
N GLN A 135 -4.13 10.32 1.51
CA GLN A 135 -2.80 10.71 1.04
C GLN A 135 -2.64 10.57 -0.49
N PHE A 136 -3.64 10.06 -1.21
CA PHE A 136 -3.53 9.78 -2.64
C PHE A 136 -4.74 10.28 -3.41
N ASP A 137 -4.50 10.62 -4.67
CA ASP A 137 -5.53 10.77 -5.69
C ASP A 137 -5.62 9.49 -6.54
N PHE A 138 -6.82 9.21 -7.04
CA PHE A 138 -7.11 7.96 -7.73
C PHE A 138 -7.75 8.21 -9.09
N LYS A 139 -7.37 7.38 -10.07
CA LYS A 139 -7.97 7.38 -11.41
C LYS A 139 -8.23 5.94 -11.83
N LEU A 140 -9.45 5.62 -12.25
CA LEU A 140 -9.77 4.34 -12.85
C LEU A 140 -9.23 4.32 -14.28
N LEU A 141 -8.44 3.30 -14.61
CA LEU A 141 -7.87 3.10 -15.95
C LEU A 141 -8.62 2.05 -16.77
N GLY A 142 -9.51 1.30 -16.13
CA GLY A 142 -10.30 0.23 -16.74
C GLY A 142 -10.22 -1.05 -15.90
N GLU A 143 -10.46 -2.17 -16.57
CA GLU A 143 -10.46 -3.50 -15.99
C GLU A 143 -9.37 -4.34 -16.68
N GLU A 144 -8.70 -5.20 -15.92
CA GLU A 144 -7.66 -6.10 -16.41
C GLU A 144 -7.69 -7.39 -15.58
N SER A 145 -7.44 -8.53 -16.21
CA SER A 145 -7.39 -9.80 -15.46
C SER A 145 -5.99 -10.07 -14.93
N ILE A 146 -5.88 -10.36 -13.63
CA ILE A 146 -4.66 -10.84 -12.98
C ILE A 146 -4.90 -12.27 -12.49
N ASP A 147 -4.09 -13.21 -12.96
CA ASP A 147 -4.17 -14.64 -12.62
C ASP A 147 -5.58 -15.24 -12.74
N GLY A 148 -6.31 -14.82 -13.77
CA GLY A 148 -7.67 -15.30 -14.08
C GLY A 148 -8.79 -14.66 -13.26
N ALA A 149 -8.50 -13.67 -12.41
CA ALA A 149 -9.50 -12.87 -11.71
C ALA A 149 -9.69 -11.51 -12.40
N SER A 150 -10.94 -11.02 -12.50
CA SER A 150 -11.21 -9.66 -12.99
C SER A 150 -10.82 -8.64 -11.92
N CYS A 151 -10.09 -7.60 -12.31
CA CYS A 151 -9.61 -6.56 -11.42
C CYS A 151 -9.86 -5.17 -12.01
N TRP A 152 -10.28 -4.23 -11.16
CA TRP A 152 -10.14 -2.81 -11.48
C TRP A 152 -8.67 -2.41 -11.46
N LYS A 153 -8.24 -1.75 -12.52
CA LYS A 153 -6.91 -1.12 -12.60
C LYS A 153 -7.03 0.34 -12.19
N VAL A 154 -6.54 0.66 -11.00
CA VAL A 154 -6.58 2.01 -10.43
C VAL A 154 -5.17 2.60 -10.38
N GLN A 155 -4.98 3.76 -11.00
CA GLN A 155 -3.79 4.57 -10.77
C GLN A 155 -3.94 5.32 -9.44
N SER A 156 -2.91 5.24 -8.59
CA SER A 156 -2.81 5.94 -7.31
C SER A 156 -1.61 6.88 -7.34
N THR A 157 -1.84 8.18 -7.14
CA THR A 157 -0.81 9.23 -7.19
C THR A 157 -0.70 9.89 -5.81
N PRO A 158 0.49 9.92 -5.18
CA PRO A 158 0.68 10.61 -3.91
C PRO A 158 0.29 12.09 -4.00
N ARG A 159 -0.44 12.59 -3.01
CA ARG A 159 -0.73 14.02 -2.85
C ARG A 159 0.50 14.76 -2.34
N GLN A 160 0.51 16.08 -2.51
CA GLN A 160 1.61 16.95 -2.06
C GLN A 160 1.91 16.83 -0.55
N THR A 161 0.94 16.40 0.25
CA THR A 161 1.12 16.23 1.71
C THR A 161 1.87 14.96 2.10
N LYS A 162 2.07 14.02 1.16
CA LYS A 162 2.85 12.79 1.35
C LYS A 162 4.16 12.89 0.56
N VAL A 163 5.28 12.76 1.26
CA VAL A 163 6.59 12.58 0.62
C VAL A 163 6.68 11.12 0.20
N SER A 164 6.86 10.89 -1.09
CA SER A 164 6.93 9.55 -1.68
C SER A 164 8.08 9.48 -2.68
N GLN A 165 8.77 8.35 -2.72
CA GLN A 165 9.74 8.04 -3.77
C GLN A 165 9.04 7.63 -5.09
N TYR A 166 7.75 7.32 -5.02
CA TYR A 166 6.95 6.91 -6.16
C TYR A 166 6.22 8.10 -6.75
N THR A 167 6.24 8.22 -8.07
CA THR A 167 5.42 9.21 -8.77
C THR A 167 3.98 8.73 -8.87
N HIS A 168 3.77 7.42 -8.98
CA HIS A 168 2.45 6.77 -8.95
C HIS A 168 2.59 5.26 -8.71
N SER A 169 1.45 4.62 -8.44
CA SER A 169 1.30 3.17 -8.39
C SER A 169 0.11 2.75 -9.25
N TYR A 170 0.17 1.56 -9.86
CA TYR A 170 -1.01 0.87 -10.37
C TYR A 170 -1.44 -0.19 -9.35
N LEU A 171 -2.72 -0.15 -9.00
CA LEU A 171 -3.36 -1.05 -8.06
C LEU A 171 -4.35 -1.90 -8.85
N TRP A 172 -4.17 -3.22 -8.83
CA TRP A 172 -5.17 -4.16 -9.35
C TRP A 172 -5.95 -4.69 -8.16
N ILE A 173 -7.24 -4.33 -8.10
CA ILE A 173 -8.14 -4.69 -7.00
C ILE A 173 -9.21 -5.61 -7.57
N ARG A 174 -9.33 -6.81 -7.03
CA ARG A 174 -10.27 -7.81 -7.53
C ARG A 174 -11.71 -7.35 -7.38
N GLU A 175 -12.51 -7.58 -8.41
CA GLU A 175 -13.92 -7.16 -8.42
C GLU A 175 -14.81 -7.99 -7.48
N ASP A 176 -14.46 -9.25 -7.30
CA ASP A 176 -15.24 -10.21 -6.51
C ASP A 176 -15.13 -9.96 -5.00
N ASN A 177 -13.96 -9.58 -4.51
CA ASN A 177 -13.68 -9.52 -3.08
C ASN A 177 -12.90 -8.28 -2.61
N TYR A 178 -12.50 -7.38 -3.52
CA TYR A 178 -11.72 -6.17 -3.24
C TYR A 178 -10.31 -6.42 -2.68
N ALA A 179 -9.76 -7.63 -2.80
CA ALA A 179 -8.37 -7.88 -2.45
C ALA A 179 -7.44 -7.25 -3.51
N PHE A 180 -6.31 -6.70 -3.05
CA PHE A 180 -5.22 -6.32 -3.94
C PHE A 180 -4.63 -7.58 -4.58
N ALA A 181 -4.76 -7.71 -5.89
CA ALA A 181 -4.11 -8.77 -6.66
C ALA A 181 -2.65 -8.44 -6.98
N GLN A 182 -2.38 -7.17 -7.28
CA GLN A 182 -1.03 -6.71 -7.62
C GLN A 182 -0.90 -5.20 -7.31
N ILE A 183 0.31 -4.76 -6.95
CA ILE A 183 0.67 -3.36 -6.81
C ILE A 183 1.99 -3.12 -7.53
N GLU A 184 1.97 -2.28 -8.56
CA GLU A 184 3.20 -1.84 -9.24
C GLU A 184 3.48 -0.39 -8.85
N ASN A 185 4.68 -0.09 -8.33
CA ASN A 185 5.09 1.26 -7.98
C ASN A 185 6.14 1.77 -8.95
N TYR A 186 5.94 3.01 -9.40
CA TYR A 186 6.74 3.66 -10.43
C TYR A 186 7.45 4.88 -9.89
N ASN A 187 8.67 5.12 -10.36
CA ASN A 187 9.33 6.42 -10.27
C ASN A 187 9.50 6.96 -11.70
N LYS A 188 8.78 8.03 -12.00
CA LYS A 188 8.54 8.50 -13.38
C LYS A 188 7.97 7.34 -14.20
N ASP A 189 8.64 6.93 -15.28
CA ASP A 189 8.19 5.85 -16.17
C ASP A 189 8.83 4.49 -15.82
N GLN A 190 9.70 4.45 -14.81
CA GLN A 190 10.40 3.22 -14.41
C GLN A 190 9.60 2.46 -13.36
N LEU A 191 9.27 1.20 -13.65
CA LEU A 191 8.82 0.25 -12.64
C LEU A 191 9.97 -0.04 -11.68
N VAL A 192 9.80 0.33 -10.41
CA VAL A 192 10.82 0.15 -9.37
C VAL A 192 10.45 -0.95 -8.39
N ARG A 193 9.17 -1.32 -8.30
CA ARG A 193 8.65 -2.33 -7.39
C ARG A 193 7.37 -2.94 -7.92
N ARG A 194 7.25 -4.26 -7.81
CA ARG A 194 6.07 -5.06 -8.15
C ARG A 194 5.78 -6.03 -7.02
#